data_AF-A0A101X9Q9-F1
#
_entry.id   AF-A0A101X9Q9-F1
#
_cell.length_a   1.000
_cell.length_b   1.000
_cell.length_c   1.000
_cell.angle_alpha   90.00
_cell.angle_beta   90.00
_cell.angle_gamma   90.00
#
_symmetry.space_group_name_H-M   'P 1'
#
loop_
_entity.id
_entity.type
_entity.pdbx_description
1 polymer ?
#
loop_
_entity_poly.entity_id
_entity_poly.type
_entity_poly.pdbx_seq_one_letter_code
_entity_poly.pdbx_strand_id
1 'polypeptide(L)'
;MEGWRELVDAIGWSQVLERVGELADALKPWIGPERADDAEREGLMRRMLGELALFAHLAEARRGLDDGEWRRERVERLSRAVEALSGGRIRGEHAERLASLIISYAEGRKKDAKGHIENLAEEMAGVLKEDVRRVRGEVWDVVEFALSDMGCLARDCARDEVARKFVAPALELMMLEKARGEFDKREAFGRREALLRFGEMYATAIAGDGSVERGLVVLAVGGELGGGATLLRLAALRLLNELLPEDLKFGVRTYVGEGRYYDITAYGDDAARLMRLLAVSAPSAGGGYLSPKFDGFVGEARVEVRPGGIRRTKGGRVAADLTISEGGVEVKYNVYLQDKVELRFRSKDRGRVELAARLLKLAGVSAEVKREGGEGKWYVEATTDKLATGRKELRGALAEIVRKAVENGWVDAGKAELWLDKLEGGLTLREGWPKYLVRLARSGALEVRYASTNPESIEREARRLRAVGLVEGRHFTVRMPEGAATATSRS
;
A
#
# COMPACT_ATOMS: atom_id res chain seq x y z
N MET A 1 -21.48 2.91 1.82
CA MET A 1 -20.53 2.82 2.93
C MET A 1 -20.26 4.23 3.41
N GLU A 2 -20.87 4.61 4.52
CA GLU A 2 -20.82 5.97 5.07
C GLU A 2 -19.89 6.09 6.30
N GLY A 3 -19.27 4.99 6.78
CA GLY A 3 -18.30 5.05 7.88
C GLY A 3 -17.40 3.81 8.06
N TRP A 4 -16.31 3.97 8.82
CA TRP A 4 -15.35 2.90 9.16
C TRP A 4 -15.98 1.73 9.93
N ARG A 5 -17.05 1.97 10.68
CA ARG A 5 -17.76 0.92 11.45
C ARG A 5 -18.44 -0.09 10.55
N GLU A 6 -19.07 0.36 9.47
CA GLU A 6 -19.69 -0.55 8.50
C GLU A 6 -18.66 -1.49 7.87
N LEU A 7 -17.41 -1.02 7.68
CA LEU A 7 -16.31 -1.87 7.20
C LEU A 7 -15.90 -2.92 8.23
N VAL A 8 -15.78 -2.54 9.51
CA VAL A 8 -15.47 -3.48 10.59
C VAL A 8 -16.57 -4.53 10.72
N ASP A 9 -17.83 -4.11 10.68
CA ASP A 9 -18.99 -4.98 10.83
C ASP A 9 -19.18 -5.94 9.65
N ALA A 10 -18.80 -5.51 8.44
CA ALA A 10 -18.84 -6.33 7.23
C ALA A 10 -17.75 -7.41 7.17
N ILE A 11 -16.68 -7.29 7.97
CA ILE A 11 -15.64 -8.32 8.07
C ILE A 11 -16.13 -9.44 8.99
N GLY A 12 -16.06 -10.67 8.51
CA GLY A 12 -16.24 -11.85 9.35
C GLY A 12 -14.96 -12.18 10.10
N TRP A 13 -14.79 -11.59 11.28
CA TRP A 13 -13.54 -11.66 12.04
C TRP A 13 -13.22 -13.07 12.51
N SER A 14 -14.24 -13.89 12.77
CA SER A 14 -14.05 -15.32 13.10
C SER A 14 -13.36 -16.08 11.96
N GLN A 15 -13.75 -15.82 10.70
CA GLN A 15 -13.12 -16.47 9.53
C GLN A 15 -11.69 -15.94 9.31
N VAL A 16 -11.47 -14.64 9.52
CA VAL A 16 -10.14 -14.04 9.47
C VAL A 16 -9.22 -14.68 10.52
N LEU A 17 -9.70 -14.85 11.76
CA LEU A 17 -8.94 -15.46 12.84
C LEU A 17 -8.60 -16.93 12.56
N GLU A 18 -9.59 -17.71 12.12
CA GLU A 18 -9.41 -19.11 11.70
C GLU A 18 -8.31 -19.20 10.64
N ARG A 19 -8.40 -18.36 9.62
CA ARG A 19 -7.43 -18.34 8.54
C ARG A 19 -6.01 -18.01 8.98
N VAL A 20 -5.85 -17.01 9.84
CA VAL A 20 -4.53 -16.66 10.39
C VAL A 20 -3.99 -17.82 11.24
N GLY A 21 -4.86 -18.54 11.94
CA GLY A 21 -4.52 -19.75 12.67
C GLY A 21 -3.95 -20.85 11.76
N GLU A 22 -4.54 -21.09 10.59
CA GLU A 22 -4.04 -22.06 9.60
C GLU A 22 -2.66 -21.68 9.05
N LEU A 23 -2.39 -20.39 8.92
CA LEU A 23 -1.10 -19.87 8.44
C LEU A 23 -0.03 -19.86 9.53
N ALA A 24 -0.38 -20.15 10.79
CA ALA A 24 0.49 -19.87 11.93
C ALA A 24 1.89 -20.49 11.81
N ASP A 25 1.98 -21.77 11.45
CA ASP A 25 3.26 -22.47 11.29
C ASP A 25 4.09 -21.90 10.14
N ALA A 26 3.44 -21.45 9.06
CA ALA A 26 4.11 -20.82 7.93
C ALA A 26 4.63 -19.41 8.24
N LEU A 27 4.04 -18.74 9.24
CA LEU A 27 4.42 -17.40 9.69
C LEU A 27 5.52 -17.41 10.76
N LYS A 28 5.66 -18.49 11.56
CA LYS A 28 6.68 -18.61 12.61
C LYS A 28 8.09 -18.21 12.17
N PRO A 29 8.59 -18.60 10.97
CA PRO A 29 9.94 -18.22 10.54
C PRO A 29 10.11 -16.71 10.30
N TRP A 30 9.05 -15.92 10.20
CA TRP A 30 9.09 -14.47 10.00
C TRP A 30 9.00 -13.68 11.31
N ILE A 31 8.80 -14.38 12.44
CA ILE A 31 8.66 -13.77 13.77
C ILE A 31 10.03 -13.75 14.45
N GLY A 32 10.40 -12.57 14.97
CA GLY A 32 11.65 -12.37 15.69
C GLY A 32 12.90 -12.35 14.80
N PRO A 33 14.06 -12.06 15.41
CA PRO A 33 15.35 -12.11 14.74
C PRO A 33 15.67 -13.52 14.22
N GLU A 34 16.61 -13.59 13.27
CA GLU A 34 17.11 -14.87 12.76
C GLU A 34 17.66 -15.77 13.87
N ARG A 35 18.27 -15.16 14.90
CA ARG A 35 18.84 -15.83 16.09
C ARG A 35 17.82 -16.25 17.14
N ALA A 36 16.55 -15.82 17.04
CA ALA A 36 15.52 -16.22 18.00
C ALA A 36 15.33 -17.73 17.93
N ASP A 37 15.25 -18.36 19.10
CA ASP A 37 14.93 -19.78 19.22
C ASP A 37 13.44 -20.04 18.98
N ASP A 38 13.07 -21.32 18.83
CA ASP A 38 11.69 -21.69 18.52
C ASP A 38 10.73 -21.38 19.67
N ALA A 39 11.20 -21.38 20.93
CA ALA A 39 10.38 -21.07 22.10
C ALA A 39 10.04 -19.57 22.18
N GLU A 40 11.01 -18.71 21.88
CA GLU A 40 10.83 -17.26 21.77
C GLU A 40 9.83 -16.93 20.65
N ARG A 41 9.99 -17.55 19.48
CA ARG A 41 9.07 -17.40 18.34
C ARG A 41 7.66 -17.88 18.67
N GLU A 42 7.53 -19.02 19.34
CA GLU A 42 6.25 -19.56 19.76
C GLU A 42 5.56 -18.65 20.78
N GLY A 43 6.30 -18.12 21.75
CA GLY A 43 5.78 -17.17 22.74
C GLY A 43 5.25 -15.89 22.09
N LEU A 44 6.01 -15.31 21.16
CA LEU A 44 5.59 -14.13 20.40
C LEU A 44 4.35 -14.42 19.55
N MET A 45 4.32 -15.55 18.85
CA MET A 45 3.20 -15.95 18.01
C MET A 45 1.91 -16.15 18.82
N ARG A 46 2.00 -16.86 19.96
CA ARG A 46 0.85 -17.06 20.87
C ARG A 46 0.29 -15.74 21.38
N ARG A 47 1.17 -14.79 21.74
CA ARG A 47 0.76 -13.45 22.16
C ARG A 47 0.03 -12.69 21.04
N MET A 48 0.60 -12.66 19.84
CA MET A 48 0.00 -11.97 18.69
C MET A 48 -1.36 -12.58 18.31
N LEU A 49 -1.47 -13.92 18.30
CA LEU A 49 -2.73 -14.63 18.08
C LEU A 49 -3.77 -14.31 19.16
N GLY A 50 -3.35 -14.25 20.43
CA GLY A 50 -4.22 -13.86 21.53
C GLY A 50 -4.76 -12.42 21.39
N GLU A 51 -3.90 -11.48 20.99
CA GLU A 51 -4.31 -10.09 20.71
C GLU A 51 -5.31 -10.02 19.54
N LEU A 52 -5.08 -10.77 18.46
CA LEU A 52 -6.00 -10.85 17.32
C LEU A 52 -7.34 -11.49 17.70
N ALA A 53 -7.32 -12.59 18.46
CA ALA A 53 -8.52 -13.28 18.92
C ALA A 53 -9.37 -12.38 19.84
N LEU A 54 -8.72 -11.63 20.73
CA LEU A 54 -9.37 -10.66 21.59
C LEU A 54 -10.04 -9.53 20.78
N PHE A 55 -9.34 -8.99 19.79
CA PHE A 55 -9.91 -7.99 18.89
C PHE A 55 -11.11 -8.55 18.11
N ALA A 56 -10.97 -9.72 17.49
CA ALA A 56 -12.04 -10.37 16.73
C ALA A 56 -13.30 -10.58 17.57
N HIS A 57 -13.16 -11.11 18.79
CA HIS A 57 -14.28 -11.31 19.71
C HIS A 57 -14.99 -10.00 20.08
N LEU A 58 -14.23 -8.92 20.34
CA LEU A 58 -14.82 -7.62 20.66
C LEU A 58 -15.47 -6.93 19.46
N ALA A 59 -14.87 -7.03 18.27
CA ALA A 59 -15.44 -6.52 17.03
C ALA A 59 -16.77 -7.21 16.71
N GLU A 60 -16.83 -8.54 16.83
CA GLU A 60 -18.05 -9.32 16.66
C GLU A 60 -19.11 -8.97 17.72
N ALA A 61 -18.70 -8.79 18.98
CA ALA A 61 -19.61 -8.40 20.07
C ALA A 61 -20.17 -6.98 19.91
N ARG A 62 -19.42 -6.07 19.29
CA ARG A 62 -19.84 -4.69 19.04
C ARG A 62 -20.73 -4.59 17.79
N ARG A 63 -20.73 -5.59 16.90
CA ARG A 63 -21.40 -5.51 15.59
C ARG A 63 -22.86 -5.04 15.72
N GLY A 64 -23.21 -3.99 15.00
CA GLY A 64 -24.56 -3.43 15.00
C GLY A 64 -24.96 -2.60 16.22
N LEU A 65 -24.05 -2.40 17.18
CA LEU A 65 -24.27 -1.53 18.34
C LEU A 65 -23.71 -0.12 18.10
N ASP A 66 -24.46 0.90 18.52
CA ASP A 66 -23.93 2.26 18.58
C ASP A 66 -22.92 2.44 19.74
N ASP A 67 -22.27 3.61 19.83
CA ASP A 67 -21.25 3.86 20.86
C ASP A 67 -21.82 3.83 22.29
N GLY A 68 -23.09 4.22 22.47
CA GLY A 68 -23.77 4.25 23.76
C GLY A 68 -24.28 2.88 24.18
N GLU A 69 -24.78 2.09 23.24
CA GLU A 69 -25.12 0.67 23.41
C GLU A 69 -23.87 -0.15 23.75
N TRP A 70 -22.78 0.04 22.99
CA TRP A 70 -21.52 -0.63 23.26
C TRP A 70 -20.93 -0.26 24.63
N ARG A 71 -21.03 1.01 25.04
CA ARG A 71 -20.60 1.43 26.39
C ARG A 71 -21.39 0.71 27.48
N ARG A 72 -22.70 0.54 27.31
CA ARG A 72 -23.57 -0.18 28.25
C ARG A 72 -23.21 -1.67 28.31
N GLU A 73 -23.05 -2.30 27.15
CA GLU A 73 -22.61 -3.71 27.04
C GLU A 73 -21.26 -3.94 27.74
N ARG A 74 -20.29 -3.01 27.57
CA ARG A 74 -18.99 -3.07 28.26
C ARG A 74 -19.13 -2.98 29.77
N VAL A 75 -19.97 -2.07 30.28
CA VAL A 75 -20.24 -1.94 31.72
C VAL A 75 -20.85 -3.24 32.26
N GLU A 76 -21.84 -3.81 31.57
CA GLU A 76 -22.49 -5.05 31.99
C GLU A 76 -21.51 -6.22 32.06
N ARG A 77 -20.70 -6.41 31.01
CA ARG A 77 -19.66 -7.46 30.99
C ARG A 77 -18.64 -7.29 32.10
N LEU A 78 -18.18 -6.06 32.33
CA LEU A 78 -17.18 -5.78 33.35
C LEU A 78 -17.76 -5.90 34.76
N SER A 79 -19.05 -5.57 34.95
CA SER A 79 -19.77 -5.76 36.21
C SER A 79 -19.83 -7.24 36.60
N ARG A 80 -20.20 -8.12 35.67
CA ARG A 80 -20.18 -9.57 35.89
C ARG A 80 -18.79 -10.09 36.24
N ALA A 81 -17.76 -9.52 35.65
CA ALA A 81 -16.38 -9.89 35.96
C ALA A 81 -15.94 -9.39 37.36
N VAL A 82 -16.34 -8.18 37.74
CA VAL A 82 -16.13 -7.64 39.11
C VAL A 82 -16.80 -8.54 40.16
N GLU A 83 -18.02 -9.01 39.90
CA GLU A 83 -18.72 -9.96 40.76
C GLU A 83 -17.94 -11.26 40.93
N ALA A 84 -17.49 -11.85 39.82
CA ALA A 84 -16.73 -13.08 39.85
C ALA A 84 -15.39 -12.92 40.59
N LEU A 85 -14.64 -11.85 40.30
CA LEU A 85 -13.32 -11.59 40.90
C LEU A 85 -13.39 -11.31 42.40
N SER A 86 -14.45 -10.63 42.83
CA SER A 86 -14.65 -10.33 44.25
C SER A 86 -15.23 -11.50 45.05
N GLY A 87 -15.45 -12.66 44.42
CA GLY A 87 -16.13 -13.79 45.05
C GLY A 87 -17.58 -13.45 45.46
N GLY A 88 -18.21 -12.52 44.74
CA GLY A 88 -19.57 -12.03 45.02
C GLY A 88 -19.65 -10.95 46.11
N ARG A 89 -18.51 -10.47 46.64
CA ARG A 89 -18.50 -9.39 47.66
C ARG A 89 -18.90 -8.04 47.08
N ILE A 90 -18.55 -7.78 45.81
CA ILE A 90 -18.97 -6.60 45.05
C ILE A 90 -20.01 -7.08 44.04
N ARG A 91 -21.29 -6.78 44.25
CA ARG A 91 -22.39 -7.31 43.41
C ARG A 91 -23.51 -6.32 43.15
N GLY A 92 -24.30 -6.58 42.11
CA GLY A 92 -25.41 -5.74 41.68
C GLY A 92 -24.97 -4.31 41.37
N GLU A 93 -25.65 -3.33 41.95
CA GLU A 93 -25.39 -1.91 41.72
C GLU A 93 -23.93 -1.53 42.07
N HIS A 94 -23.34 -2.11 43.12
CA HIS A 94 -21.95 -1.84 43.49
C HIS A 94 -20.96 -2.31 42.42
N ALA A 95 -21.23 -3.47 41.79
CA ALA A 95 -20.41 -4.00 40.71
C ALA A 95 -20.55 -3.17 39.43
N GLU A 96 -21.76 -2.74 39.10
CA GLU A 96 -22.03 -1.89 37.94
C GLU A 96 -21.40 -0.50 38.07
N ARG A 97 -21.50 0.10 39.26
CA ARG A 97 -20.84 1.36 39.60
C ARG A 97 -19.31 1.21 39.52
N LEU A 98 -18.74 0.15 40.10
CA LEU A 98 -17.30 -0.09 40.03
C LEU A 98 -16.83 -0.30 38.59
N ALA A 99 -17.55 -1.07 37.78
CA ALA A 99 -17.27 -1.28 36.36
C ALA A 99 -17.25 0.05 35.58
N SER A 100 -18.26 0.91 35.80
CA SER A 100 -18.33 2.24 35.19
C SER A 100 -17.14 3.11 35.59
N LEU A 101 -16.70 3.03 36.84
CA LEU A 101 -15.54 3.76 37.35
C LEU A 101 -14.22 3.24 36.79
N ILE A 102 -14.07 1.91 36.62
CA ILE A 102 -12.91 1.30 35.97
C ILE A 102 -12.80 1.79 34.52
N ILE A 103 -13.90 1.79 33.78
CA ILE A 103 -13.94 2.33 32.40
C ILE A 103 -13.55 3.81 32.40
N SER A 104 -14.14 4.62 33.26
CA SER A 104 -13.82 6.05 33.39
C SER A 104 -12.33 6.28 33.69
N TYR A 105 -11.76 5.46 34.59
CA TYR A 105 -10.35 5.48 34.95
C TYR A 105 -9.46 5.14 33.75
N ALA A 106 -9.81 4.09 33.00
CA ALA A 106 -9.07 3.60 31.85
C ALA A 106 -9.14 4.56 30.64
N GLU A 107 -10.27 5.24 30.46
CA GLU A 107 -10.52 6.26 29.43
C GLU A 107 -9.88 7.63 29.76
N GLY A 108 -9.13 7.74 30.86
CA GLY A 108 -8.28 8.88 31.16
C GLY A 108 -8.78 9.83 32.26
N ARG A 109 -9.97 9.59 32.83
CA ARG A 109 -10.49 10.37 33.98
C ARG A 109 -9.95 9.86 35.32
N LYS A 110 -8.64 9.61 35.38
CA LYS A 110 -7.99 8.88 36.50
C LYS A 110 -8.24 9.52 37.86
N LYS A 111 -8.10 10.85 37.96
CA LYS A 111 -8.23 11.56 39.24
C LYS A 111 -9.65 11.47 39.79
N ASP A 112 -10.64 11.77 38.95
CA ASP A 112 -12.05 11.77 39.35
C ASP A 112 -12.53 10.33 39.63
N ALA A 113 -12.21 9.39 38.73
CA ALA A 113 -12.56 7.99 38.91
C ALA A 113 -11.92 7.40 40.17
N LYS A 114 -10.66 7.73 40.48
CA LYS A 114 -9.98 7.30 41.71
C LYS A 114 -10.74 7.76 42.96
N GLY A 115 -11.16 9.03 43.01
CA GLY A 115 -11.94 9.55 44.14
C GLY A 115 -13.27 8.82 44.30
N HIS A 116 -13.97 8.54 43.21
CA HIS A 116 -15.22 7.80 43.26
C HIS A 116 -15.04 6.31 43.64
N ILE A 117 -13.92 5.67 43.25
CA ILE A 117 -13.59 4.30 43.67
C ILE A 117 -13.32 4.26 45.17
N GLU A 118 -12.60 5.27 45.70
CA GLU A 118 -12.35 5.38 47.14
C GLU A 118 -13.65 5.57 47.93
N ASN A 119 -14.55 6.45 47.48
CA ASN A 119 -15.86 6.64 48.10
C ASN A 119 -16.71 5.36 48.04
N LEU A 120 -16.66 4.62 46.93
CA LEU A 120 -17.37 3.35 46.80
C LEU A 120 -16.83 2.30 47.79
N ALA A 121 -15.51 2.23 47.97
CA ALA A 121 -14.91 1.32 48.95
C ALA A 121 -15.30 1.67 50.40
N GLU A 122 -15.40 2.96 50.74
CA GLU A 122 -15.88 3.42 52.04
C GLU A 122 -17.35 3.06 52.28
N GLU A 123 -18.21 3.27 51.27
CA GLU A 123 -19.62 2.87 51.29
C GLU A 123 -19.75 1.36 51.54
N MET A 124 -18.97 0.56 50.81
CA MET A 124 -18.94 -0.89 50.93
C MET A 124 -18.46 -1.37 52.30
N ALA A 125 -17.45 -0.73 52.89
CA ALA A 125 -16.97 -1.05 54.22
C ALA A 125 -18.07 -0.85 55.29
N GLY A 126 -18.89 0.19 55.13
CA GLY A 126 -20.07 0.43 55.97
C GLY A 126 -21.13 -0.68 55.84
N VAL A 127 -21.42 -1.10 54.61
CA VAL A 127 -22.40 -2.18 54.33
C VAL A 127 -21.91 -3.53 54.87
N LEU A 128 -20.63 -3.84 54.68
CA LEU A 128 -20.00 -5.08 55.13
C LEU A 128 -19.67 -5.09 56.63
N LYS A 129 -19.67 -3.93 57.28
CA LYS A 129 -19.20 -3.71 58.66
C LYS A 129 -17.76 -4.18 58.87
N GLU A 130 -16.91 -3.89 57.90
CA GLU A 130 -15.49 -4.26 57.89
C GLU A 130 -14.58 -3.03 57.95
N ASP A 131 -13.29 -3.25 58.20
CA ASP A 131 -12.29 -2.18 58.18
C ASP A 131 -12.15 -1.57 56.77
N VAL A 132 -12.23 -0.24 56.69
CA VAL A 132 -12.18 0.51 55.43
C VAL A 132 -10.90 0.24 54.65
N ARG A 133 -9.74 0.09 55.32
CA ARG A 133 -8.47 -0.16 54.62
C ARG A 133 -8.47 -1.52 53.96
N ARG A 134 -9.05 -2.53 54.61
CA ARG A 134 -9.20 -3.87 54.04
C ARG A 134 -10.06 -3.86 52.78
N VAL A 135 -11.27 -3.29 52.86
CA VAL A 135 -12.20 -3.24 51.73
C VAL A 135 -11.62 -2.42 50.57
N ARG A 136 -10.93 -1.32 50.88
CA ARG A 136 -10.20 -0.53 49.88
C ARG A 136 -9.14 -1.38 49.16
N GLY A 137 -8.37 -2.19 49.87
CA GLY A 137 -7.44 -3.14 49.27
C GLY A 137 -8.14 -4.09 48.29
N GLU A 138 -9.19 -4.77 48.76
CA GLU A 138 -9.95 -5.72 47.94
C GLU A 138 -10.56 -5.07 46.67
N VAL A 139 -11.09 -3.85 46.78
CA VAL A 139 -11.60 -3.10 45.61
C VAL A 139 -10.49 -2.75 44.64
N TRP A 140 -9.34 -2.28 45.13
CA TRP A 140 -8.20 -1.93 44.27
C TRP A 140 -7.58 -3.16 43.62
N ASP A 141 -7.55 -4.31 44.28
CA ASP A 141 -7.10 -5.57 43.68
C ASP A 141 -7.97 -5.92 42.45
N VAL A 142 -9.29 -5.76 42.55
CA VAL A 142 -10.23 -5.96 41.43
C VAL A 142 -10.01 -4.92 40.32
N VAL A 143 -9.80 -3.65 40.68
CA VAL A 143 -9.54 -2.57 39.71
C VAL A 143 -8.24 -2.81 38.96
N GLU A 144 -7.15 -3.16 39.65
CA GLU A 144 -5.86 -3.44 39.05
C GLU A 144 -5.93 -4.64 38.11
N PHE A 145 -6.60 -5.72 38.53
CA PHE A 145 -6.85 -6.87 37.68
C PHE A 145 -7.65 -6.50 36.44
N ALA A 146 -8.74 -5.75 36.60
CA ALA A 146 -9.59 -5.34 35.47
C ALA A 146 -8.85 -4.42 34.48
N LEU A 147 -7.99 -3.53 34.95
CA LEU A 147 -7.18 -2.64 34.11
C LEU A 147 -6.04 -3.36 33.39
N SER A 148 -5.56 -4.48 33.96
CA SER A 148 -4.54 -5.35 33.39
C SER A 148 -5.16 -6.35 32.42
N ASP A 149 -5.84 -7.37 32.95
CA ASP A 149 -6.25 -8.59 32.25
C ASP A 149 -7.53 -8.38 31.43
N MET A 150 -8.39 -7.45 31.86
CA MET A 150 -9.58 -7.01 31.12
C MET A 150 -9.40 -5.63 30.48
N GLY A 151 -8.15 -5.22 30.26
CA GLY A 151 -7.79 -3.89 29.77
C GLY A 151 -8.53 -3.49 28.49
N CYS A 152 -8.84 -4.43 27.59
CA CYS A 152 -9.58 -4.13 26.37
C CYS A 152 -11.07 -3.85 26.58
N LEU A 153 -11.72 -4.50 27.55
CA LEU A 153 -13.06 -4.13 27.98
C LEU A 153 -13.04 -2.80 28.74
N ALA A 154 -12.00 -2.53 29.53
CA ALA A 154 -11.85 -1.27 30.26
C ALA A 154 -11.54 -0.06 29.36
N ARG A 155 -10.73 -0.24 28.29
CA ARG A 155 -10.22 0.85 27.42
C ARG A 155 -10.93 1.00 26.07
N ASP A 156 -11.83 0.08 25.74
CA ASP A 156 -12.44 -0.05 24.41
C ASP A 156 -11.45 -0.38 23.29
N CYS A 157 -10.92 -1.61 23.26
CA CYS A 157 -10.11 -2.06 22.13
C CYS A 157 -10.90 -2.21 20.81
N ALA A 158 -12.24 -2.08 20.83
CA ALA A 158 -13.08 -2.08 19.63
C ALA A 158 -13.41 -0.67 19.12
N ARG A 159 -12.83 0.39 19.71
CA ARG A 159 -13.02 1.76 19.23
C ARG A 159 -12.38 1.94 17.85
N ASP A 160 -12.91 2.91 17.10
CA ASP A 160 -12.53 3.18 15.71
C ASP A 160 -11.01 3.33 15.51
N GLU A 161 -10.31 3.97 16.45
CA GLU A 161 -8.85 4.19 16.39
C GLU A 161 -8.03 2.88 16.40
N VAL A 162 -8.50 1.88 17.16
CA VAL A 162 -7.84 0.57 17.23
C VAL A 162 -8.28 -0.27 16.04
N ALA A 163 -9.59 -0.32 15.76
CA ALA A 163 -10.17 -1.16 14.72
C ALA A 163 -9.58 -0.86 13.32
N ARG A 164 -9.33 0.41 12.99
CA ARG A 164 -8.72 0.82 11.71
C ARG A 164 -7.39 0.12 11.41
N LYS A 165 -6.63 -0.25 12.43
CA LYS A 165 -5.33 -0.93 12.29
C LYS A 165 -5.47 -2.38 11.84
N PHE A 166 -6.61 -3.01 12.14
CA PHE A 166 -6.92 -4.39 11.78
C PHE A 166 -7.65 -4.46 10.43
N VAL A 167 -8.51 -3.47 10.14
CA VAL A 167 -9.35 -3.47 8.93
C VAL A 167 -8.51 -3.54 7.66
N ALA A 168 -7.49 -2.69 7.51
CA ALA A 168 -6.66 -2.69 6.30
C ALA A 168 -6.00 -4.05 6.02
N PRO A 169 -5.21 -4.65 6.94
CA PRO A 169 -4.59 -5.95 6.69
C PRO A 169 -5.59 -7.11 6.61
N ALA A 170 -6.76 -7.03 7.28
CA ALA A 170 -7.82 -8.03 7.12
C ALA A 170 -8.42 -8.01 5.70
N LEU A 171 -8.71 -6.82 5.17
CA LEU A 171 -9.18 -6.66 3.79
C LEU A 171 -8.11 -7.07 2.76
N GLU A 172 -6.83 -6.81 3.03
CA GLU A 172 -5.72 -7.32 2.21
C GLU A 172 -5.73 -8.85 2.16
N LEU A 173 -5.82 -9.51 3.32
CA LEU A 173 -5.88 -10.97 3.42
C LEU A 173 -7.05 -11.52 2.61
N MET A 174 -8.27 -11.04 2.85
CA MET A 174 -9.49 -11.49 2.15
C MET A 174 -9.41 -11.27 0.63
N MET A 175 -8.83 -10.15 0.19
CA MET A 175 -8.63 -9.88 -1.24
C MET A 175 -7.65 -10.88 -1.87
N LEU A 176 -6.53 -11.17 -1.19
CA LEU A 176 -5.51 -12.09 -1.66
C LEU A 176 -6.03 -13.54 -1.72
N GLU A 177 -6.85 -13.95 -0.76
CA GLU A 177 -7.54 -15.23 -0.79
C GLU A 177 -8.46 -15.37 -2.00
N LYS A 178 -9.29 -14.36 -2.27
CA LYS A 178 -10.14 -14.32 -3.47
C LYS A 178 -9.30 -14.39 -4.75
N ALA A 179 -8.11 -13.80 -4.75
CA ALA A 179 -7.22 -13.80 -5.91
C ALA A 179 -6.47 -15.12 -6.16
N ARG A 180 -6.42 -16.01 -5.17
CA ARG A 180 -5.86 -17.37 -5.32
C ARG A 180 -6.76 -18.32 -6.11
N GLY A 181 -8.03 -17.97 -6.33
CA GLY A 181 -8.93 -18.72 -7.21
C GLY A 181 -9.54 -19.98 -6.60
N GLU A 182 -9.58 -20.08 -5.26
CA GLU A 182 -10.32 -21.13 -4.53
C GLU A 182 -11.83 -20.86 -4.47
N PHE A 183 -12.27 -19.65 -4.84
CA PHE A 183 -13.68 -19.26 -4.93
C PHE A 183 -14.21 -19.23 -6.36
N ASP A 184 -15.54 -19.30 -6.50
CA ASP A 184 -16.28 -19.36 -7.76
C ASP A 184 -15.73 -18.35 -8.79
N LYS A 185 -15.44 -18.82 -10.01
CA LYS A 185 -14.77 -18.04 -11.08
C LYS A 185 -15.54 -16.77 -11.49
N ARG A 186 -16.80 -16.63 -11.04
CA ARG A 186 -17.64 -15.45 -11.22
C ARG A 186 -17.32 -14.30 -10.26
N GLU A 187 -16.71 -14.57 -9.10
CA GLU A 187 -16.29 -13.59 -8.07
C GLU A 187 -14.77 -13.52 -7.86
N ALA A 188 -13.99 -14.30 -8.62
CA ALA A 188 -12.54 -14.32 -8.50
C ALA A 188 -11.93 -12.94 -8.77
N PHE A 189 -11.23 -12.41 -7.77
CA PHE A 189 -10.46 -11.19 -7.92
C PHE A 189 -9.24 -11.49 -8.82
N GLY A 190 -9.02 -10.73 -9.90
CA GLY A 190 -7.94 -11.07 -10.81
C GLY A 190 -6.57 -10.99 -10.13
N ARG A 191 -5.72 -12.03 -10.21
CA ARG A 191 -4.35 -12.03 -9.65
C ARG A 191 -3.59 -10.73 -9.95
N ARG A 192 -3.70 -10.23 -11.18
CA ARG A 192 -3.09 -8.96 -11.59
C ARG A 192 -3.66 -7.75 -10.85
N GLU A 193 -4.98 -7.71 -10.66
CA GLU A 193 -5.66 -6.65 -9.93
C GLU A 193 -5.28 -6.68 -8.44
N ALA A 194 -5.11 -7.87 -7.85
CA ALA A 194 -4.60 -8.04 -6.48
C ALA A 194 -3.22 -7.44 -6.31
N LEU A 195 -2.29 -7.74 -7.22
CA LEU A 195 -0.94 -7.18 -7.16
C LEU A 195 -0.94 -5.65 -7.28
N LEU A 196 -1.80 -5.09 -8.14
CA LEU A 196 -1.92 -3.63 -8.29
C LEU A 196 -2.47 -2.96 -7.02
N ARG A 197 -3.58 -3.47 -6.48
CA ARG A 197 -4.18 -2.92 -5.25
C ARG A 197 -3.26 -3.08 -4.05
N PHE A 198 -2.58 -4.22 -3.93
CA PHE A 198 -1.55 -4.42 -2.92
C PHE A 198 -0.46 -3.35 -3.02
N GLY A 199 0.05 -3.09 -4.22
CA GLY A 199 1.05 -2.04 -4.44
C GLY A 199 0.61 -0.64 -4.02
N GLU A 200 -0.63 -0.29 -4.32
CA GLU A 200 -1.23 0.98 -3.91
C GLU A 200 -1.30 1.10 -2.38
N MET A 201 -1.75 0.05 -1.71
CA MET A 201 -1.86 0.02 -0.25
C MET A 201 -0.49 0.12 0.42
N TYR A 202 0.50 -0.64 -0.05
CA TYR A 202 1.83 -0.68 0.58
C TYR A 202 2.71 0.52 0.22
N ALA A 203 2.57 1.09 -0.98
CA ALA A 203 3.23 2.35 -1.31
C ALA A 203 2.76 3.48 -0.38
N THR A 204 1.47 3.51 -0.06
CA THR A 204 0.89 4.47 0.89
C THR A 204 1.36 4.19 2.32
N ALA A 205 1.37 2.92 2.74
CA ALA A 205 1.86 2.54 4.07
C ALA A 205 3.33 2.91 4.29
N ILE A 206 4.18 2.69 3.28
CA ILE A 206 5.59 3.06 3.31
C ILE A 206 5.77 4.58 3.31
N ALA A 207 4.93 5.32 2.58
CA ALA A 207 4.99 6.79 2.57
C ALA A 207 4.51 7.43 3.88
N GLY A 208 3.72 6.70 4.67
CA GLY A 208 3.30 7.09 6.02
C GLY A 208 4.36 6.76 7.08
N ASP A 209 4.11 5.68 7.84
CA ASP A 209 4.91 5.32 9.01
C ASP A 209 6.09 4.37 8.69
N GLY A 210 6.20 3.91 7.44
CA GLY A 210 7.29 3.06 6.97
C GLY A 210 8.54 3.83 6.53
N SER A 211 9.58 3.09 6.17
CA SER A 211 10.81 3.66 5.61
C SER A 211 11.44 2.74 4.56
N VAL A 212 12.21 3.33 3.64
CA VAL A 212 12.95 2.62 2.60
C VAL A 212 14.35 3.20 2.48
N GLU A 213 15.34 2.31 2.55
CA GLU A 213 16.76 2.59 2.34
C GLU A 213 17.37 1.57 1.37
N ARG A 214 18.63 1.75 0.99
CA ARG A 214 19.31 0.83 0.06
C ARG A 214 19.40 -0.57 0.69
N GLY A 215 18.56 -1.49 0.21
CA GLY A 215 18.51 -2.87 0.72
C GLY A 215 17.74 -3.03 2.03
N LEU A 216 16.88 -2.07 2.40
CA LEU A 216 16.01 -2.17 3.58
C LEU A 216 14.64 -1.58 3.28
N VAL A 217 13.58 -2.32 3.58
CA VAL A 217 12.21 -1.83 3.66
C VAL A 217 11.70 -2.06 5.07
N VAL A 218 11.13 -1.06 5.72
CA VAL A 218 10.52 -1.15 7.05
C VAL A 218 9.06 -0.72 6.96
N LEU A 219 8.18 -1.55 7.52
CA LEU A 219 6.77 -1.25 7.74
C LEU A 219 6.53 -1.24 9.24
N ALA A 220 6.29 -0.06 9.81
CA ALA A 220 5.91 0.05 11.21
C ALA A 220 4.41 -0.26 11.38
N VAL A 221 4.10 -1.11 12.34
CA VAL A 221 2.75 -1.46 12.77
C VAL A 221 2.71 -1.27 14.28
N GLY A 222 1.94 -0.32 14.82
CA GLY A 222 1.95 -0.17 16.26
C GLY A 222 0.77 0.51 16.95
N GLY A 223 0.97 0.67 18.25
CA GLY A 223 -0.02 1.07 19.24
C GLY A 223 -0.75 -0.12 19.88
N GLU A 224 -1.92 0.15 20.48
CA GLU A 224 -2.72 -0.86 21.19
C GLU A 224 -3.09 -2.05 20.30
N LEU A 225 -2.85 -3.27 20.81
CA LEU A 225 -2.98 -4.55 20.10
C LEU A 225 -2.13 -4.66 18.81
N GLY A 226 -0.98 -3.99 18.78
CA GLY A 226 -0.09 -3.98 17.63
C GLY A 226 0.37 -5.37 17.17
N GLY A 227 0.46 -6.36 18.06
CA GLY A 227 0.89 -7.71 17.72
C GLY A 227 -0.14 -8.43 16.85
N GLY A 228 -1.42 -8.32 17.19
CA GLY A 228 -2.51 -8.90 16.39
C GLY A 228 -2.60 -8.29 14.99
N ALA A 229 -2.49 -6.96 14.87
CA ALA A 229 -2.47 -6.27 13.58
C ALA A 229 -1.24 -6.62 12.74
N THR A 230 -0.08 -6.75 13.38
CA THR A 230 1.17 -7.20 12.73
C THR A 230 1.01 -8.60 12.17
N LEU A 231 0.40 -9.50 12.93
CA LEU A 231 0.20 -10.88 12.49
C LEU A 231 -0.72 -10.96 11.27
N LEU A 232 -1.80 -10.18 11.22
CA LEU A 232 -2.64 -10.06 10.02
C LEU A 232 -1.83 -9.59 8.81
N ARG A 233 -0.95 -8.59 9.01
CA ARG A 233 -0.10 -8.07 7.95
C ARG A 233 0.88 -9.13 7.43
N LEU A 234 1.48 -9.92 8.32
CA LEU A 234 2.35 -11.04 7.95
C LEU A 234 1.58 -12.12 7.18
N ALA A 235 0.35 -12.44 7.60
CA ALA A 235 -0.52 -13.37 6.90
C ALA A 235 -0.83 -12.88 5.47
N ALA A 236 -1.16 -11.59 5.29
CA ALA A 236 -1.37 -11.01 3.97
C ALA A 236 -0.10 -11.07 3.10
N LEU A 237 1.07 -10.68 3.63
CA LEU A 237 2.35 -10.77 2.92
C LEU A 237 2.70 -12.21 2.53
N ARG A 238 2.34 -13.19 3.38
CA ARG A 238 2.55 -14.61 3.09
C ARG A 238 1.68 -15.07 1.93
N LEU A 239 0.39 -14.73 1.91
CA LEU A 239 -0.49 -15.06 0.78
C LEU A 239 -0.05 -14.36 -0.51
N LEU A 240 0.45 -13.14 -0.41
CA LEU A 240 1.02 -12.45 -1.56
C LEU A 240 2.18 -13.26 -2.17
N ASN A 241 3.10 -13.79 -1.37
CA ASN A 241 4.20 -14.61 -1.88
C ASN A 241 3.73 -15.84 -2.66
N GLU A 242 2.57 -16.41 -2.31
CA GLU A 242 1.98 -17.53 -3.06
C GLU A 242 1.43 -17.10 -4.43
N LEU A 243 1.07 -15.81 -4.57
CA LEU A 243 0.68 -15.19 -5.83
C LEU A 243 1.87 -14.66 -6.64
N LEU A 244 3.11 -14.75 -6.16
CA LEU A 244 4.29 -14.24 -6.87
C LEU A 244 5.05 -15.36 -7.59
N PRO A 245 5.65 -15.08 -8.76
CA PRO A 245 6.70 -15.91 -9.33
C PRO A 245 7.86 -16.15 -8.34
N GLU A 246 8.56 -17.29 -8.47
CA GLU A 246 9.65 -17.66 -7.54
C GLU A 246 10.75 -16.59 -7.41
N ASP A 247 11.07 -15.88 -8.49
CA ASP A 247 12.10 -14.83 -8.50
C ASP A 247 11.71 -13.54 -7.76
N LEU A 248 10.44 -13.44 -7.34
CA LEU A 248 9.89 -12.27 -6.66
C LEU A 248 9.37 -12.56 -5.26
N LYS A 249 9.32 -13.83 -4.85
CA LYS A 249 9.04 -14.17 -3.45
C LYS A 249 10.11 -13.56 -2.55
N PHE A 250 9.69 -12.99 -1.43
CA PHE A 250 10.58 -12.30 -0.50
C PHE A 250 10.32 -12.73 0.94
N GLY A 251 11.38 -12.73 1.75
CA GLY A 251 11.30 -12.85 3.20
C GLY A 251 11.05 -11.52 3.89
N VAL A 252 10.39 -11.59 5.05
CA VAL A 252 10.33 -10.48 6.01
C VAL A 252 10.65 -10.98 7.41
N ARG A 253 11.07 -10.07 8.28
CA ARG A 253 11.31 -10.31 9.71
C ARG A 253 10.53 -9.30 10.53
N THR A 254 10.05 -9.76 11.67
CA THR A 254 9.24 -8.95 12.58
C THR A 254 9.99 -8.72 13.88
N TYR A 255 10.13 -7.46 14.26
CA TYR A 255 10.79 -7.06 15.50
C TYR A 255 9.82 -6.33 16.41
N VAL A 256 9.98 -6.50 17.72
CA VAL A 256 9.26 -5.69 18.71
C VAL A 256 10.11 -4.46 19.00
N GLY A 257 9.61 -3.28 18.63
CA GLY A 257 10.23 -1.99 18.89
C GLY A 257 9.82 -1.39 20.25
N GLU A 258 10.31 -0.19 20.53
CA GLU A 258 9.93 0.56 21.73
C GLU A 258 8.43 0.91 21.71
N GLY A 259 7.76 0.94 22.86
CA GLY A 259 6.38 1.44 22.98
C GLY A 259 5.28 0.56 22.39
N ARG A 260 5.50 -0.76 22.22
CA ARG A 260 4.56 -1.75 21.62
C ARG A 260 4.38 -1.61 20.10
N TYR A 261 5.33 -0.98 19.42
CA TYR A 261 5.40 -1.00 17.96
C TYR A 261 6.07 -2.30 17.50
N TYR A 262 5.67 -2.75 16.31
CA TYR A 262 6.25 -3.86 15.61
C TYR A 262 6.76 -3.38 14.26
N ASP A 263 7.97 -3.77 13.91
CA ASP A 263 8.56 -3.47 12.61
C ASP A 263 8.60 -4.73 11.76
N ILE A 264 7.98 -4.67 10.59
CA ILE A 264 8.10 -5.71 9.56
C ILE A 264 9.14 -5.23 8.55
N THR A 265 10.26 -5.92 8.48
CA THR A 265 11.41 -5.51 7.69
C THR A 265 11.77 -6.54 6.62
N ALA A 266 12.14 -6.06 5.44
CA ALA A 266 12.83 -6.86 4.42
C ALA A 266 14.27 -6.34 4.26
N TYR A 267 15.25 -7.24 4.12
CA TYR A 267 16.67 -6.91 3.97
C TYR A 267 17.24 -7.41 2.64
N GLY A 268 18.27 -6.74 2.13
CA GLY A 268 19.08 -7.19 0.99
C GLY A 268 18.24 -7.53 -0.24
N ASP A 269 18.36 -8.77 -0.72
CA ASP A 269 17.66 -9.26 -1.90
C ASP A 269 16.12 -9.28 -1.72
N ASP A 270 15.64 -9.55 -0.51
CA ASP A 270 14.20 -9.54 -0.21
C ASP A 270 13.64 -8.13 -0.30
N ALA A 271 14.38 -7.15 0.22
CA ALA A 271 14.05 -5.73 0.08
C ALA A 271 14.01 -5.34 -1.40
N ALA A 272 14.99 -5.77 -2.19
CA ALA A 272 15.04 -5.49 -3.62
C ALA A 272 13.84 -6.10 -4.37
N ARG A 273 13.45 -7.34 -4.07
CA ARG A 273 12.27 -8.01 -4.67
C ARG A 273 10.97 -7.30 -4.32
N LEU A 274 10.79 -6.92 -3.05
CA LEU A 274 9.63 -6.14 -2.61
C LEU A 274 9.56 -4.78 -3.30
N MET A 275 10.68 -4.06 -3.39
CA MET A 275 10.74 -2.78 -4.12
C MET A 275 10.38 -2.93 -5.60
N ARG A 276 10.83 -4.01 -6.26
CA ARG A 276 10.47 -4.28 -7.66
C ARG A 276 8.97 -4.48 -7.84
N LEU A 277 8.32 -5.21 -6.93
CA LEU A 277 6.87 -5.37 -6.95
C LEU A 277 6.16 -4.00 -6.82
N LEU A 278 6.58 -3.19 -5.85
CA LEU A 278 5.99 -1.87 -5.58
C LEU A 278 6.18 -0.91 -6.76
N ALA A 279 7.32 -0.97 -7.44
CA ALA A 279 7.61 -0.12 -8.60
C ALA A 279 6.58 -0.27 -9.74
N VAL A 280 6.03 -1.47 -9.91
CA VAL A 280 5.03 -1.76 -10.96
C VAL A 280 3.61 -1.47 -10.47
N SER A 281 3.36 -1.66 -9.19
CA SER A 281 2.01 -1.70 -8.61
C SER A 281 1.57 -0.39 -7.95
N ALA A 282 2.50 0.45 -7.48
CA ALA A 282 2.19 1.74 -6.86
C ALA A 282 1.53 2.76 -7.84
N PRO A 283 0.47 3.49 -7.43
CA PRO A 283 -0.28 4.39 -8.29
C PRO A 283 0.57 5.51 -8.90
N SER A 284 0.37 5.73 -10.20
CA SER A 284 0.97 6.84 -10.95
C SER A 284 0.10 8.11 -10.95
N ALA A 285 -1.18 8.01 -10.57
CA ALA A 285 -2.15 9.11 -10.56
C ALA A 285 -2.71 9.26 -9.15
N GLY A 286 -2.12 10.16 -8.35
CA GLY A 286 -2.50 10.38 -6.96
C GLY A 286 -1.38 11.03 -6.16
N GLY A 287 -0.97 12.25 -6.53
CA GLY A 287 -0.28 13.20 -5.66
C GLY A 287 0.98 12.73 -4.93
N GLY A 288 2.17 12.80 -5.54
CA GLY A 288 3.42 13.04 -4.79
C GLY A 288 3.89 12.01 -3.73
N TYR A 289 3.24 10.86 -3.53
CA TYR A 289 3.58 9.94 -2.42
C TYR A 289 4.75 8.99 -2.69
N LEU A 290 5.11 8.75 -3.95
CA LEU A 290 6.40 8.13 -4.25
C LEU A 290 7.45 9.23 -4.17
N SER A 291 7.99 9.43 -2.96
CA SER A 291 9.11 10.36 -2.76
C SER A 291 10.21 10.08 -3.81
N PRO A 292 11.03 11.08 -4.19
CA PRO A 292 12.20 10.85 -5.04
C PRO A 292 13.11 9.70 -4.55
N LYS A 293 12.99 9.30 -3.28
CA LYS A 293 13.61 8.11 -2.72
C LYS A 293 13.19 6.85 -3.51
N PHE A 294 11.90 6.62 -3.77
CA PHE A 294 11.43 5.48 -4.56
C PHE A 294 11.98 5.46 -5.99
N ASP A 295 11.94 6.59 -6.72
CA ASP A 295 12.44 6.64 -8.11
C ASP A 295 13.97 6.36 -8.19
N GLY A 296 14.74 6.68 -7.14
CA GLY A 296 16.17 6.36 -7.04
C GLY A 296 16.50 4.91 -6.69
N PHE A 297 15.57 4.19 -6.04
CA PHE A 297 15.75 2.77 -5.66
C PHE A 297 15.35 1.78 -6.77
N VAL A 298 14.57 2.24 -7.76
CA VAL A 298 14.11 1.45 -8.92
C VAL A 298 15.22 1.27 -10.00
N GLY A 299 16.45 1.70 -9.69
CA GLY A 299 17.61 1.74 -10.57
C GLY A 299 18.02 0.41 -11.22
N GLU A 300 17.53 -0.74 -10.74
CA GLU A 300 17.79 -2.05 -11.32
C GLU A 300 16.50 -2.85 -11.61
N ALA A 301 15.45 -2.19 -12.12
CA ALA A 301 14.35 -2.93 -12.72
C ALA A 301 14.89 -3.80 -13.88
N ARG A 302 14.86 -5.13 -13.71
CA ARG A 302 15.16 -6.16 -14.73
C ARG A 302 14.02 -6.23 -15.74
N VAL A 303 13.72 -5.09 -16.36
CA VAL A 303 12.63 -4.98 -17.32
C VAL A 303 12.96 -5.90 -18.47
N GLU A 304 12.20 -6.97 -18.59
CA GLU A 304 12.38 -7.93 -19.67
C GLU A 304 11.54 -7.46 -20.85
N VAL A 305 12.19 -7.39 -22.02
CA VAL A 305 11.56 -6.99 -23.27
C VAL A 305 11.70 -8.12 -24.27
N ARG A 306 10.58 -8.66 -24.73
CA ARG A 306 10.53 -9.77 -25.70
C ARG A 306 9.83 -9.32 -26.97
N PRO A 307 10.50 -9.31 -28.13
CA PRO A 307 9.83 -9.11 -29.41
C PRO A 307 8.97 -10.33 -29.73
N GLY A 308 7.76 -10.09 -30.21
CA GLY A 308 6.80 -11.11 -30.60
C GLY A 308 6.66 -11.23 -32.13
N GLY A 309 5.56 -11.85 -32.56
CA GLY A 309 5.30 -12.11 -33.98
C GLY A 309 5.14 -10.82 -34.79
N ILE A 310 5.82 -10.78 -35.94
CA ILE A 310 5.68 -9.73 -36.95
C ILE A 310 4.63 -10.16 -37.99
N ARG A 311 3.77 -9.23 -38.42
CA ARG A 311 2.65 -9.49 -39.34
C ARG A 311 2.40 -8.30 -40.27
N ARG A 312 1.91 -8.59 -41.48
CA ARG A 312 1.27 -7.59 -42.33
C ARG A 312 -0.22 -7.54 -42.03
N THR A 313 -0.74 -6.33 -41.85
CA THR A 313 -2.18 -6.08 -41.73
C THR A 313 -2.84 -6.12 -43.12
N LYS A 314 -4.17 -6.29 -43.16
CA LYS A 314 -4.95 -6.29 -44.41
C LYS A 314 -4.73 -5.05 -45.29
N GLY A 315 -4.30 -3.92 -44.72
CA GLY A 315 -3.97 -2.70 -45.44
C GLY A 315 -2.49 -2.55 -45.79
N GLY A 316 -1.69 -3.62 -45.77
CA GLY A 316 -0.26 -3.62 -46.11
C GLY A 316 0.66 -3.05 -45.03
N ARG A 317 0.12 -2.52 -43.92
CA ARG A 317 0.93 -1.96 -42.82
C ARG A 317 1.59 -3.06 -42.01
N VAL A 318 2.84 -2.85 -41.63
CA VAL A 318 3.59 -3.79 -40.78
C VAL A 318 3.26 -3.53 -39.31
N ALA A 319 2.94 -4.60 -38.60
CA ALA A 319 2.73 -4.59 -37.17
C ALA A 319 3.54 -5.71 -36.52
N ALA A 320 3.96 -5.52 -35.29
CA ALA A 320 4.56 -6.56 -34.46
C ALA A 320 3.99 -6.50 -33.05
N ASP A 321 4.21 -7.56 -32.30
CA ASP A 321 3.96 -7.56 -30.87
C ASP A 321 5.26 -7.30 -30.11
N LEU A 322 5.17 -6.62 -28.97
CA LEU A 322 6.28 -6.44 -28.04
C LEU A 322 5.75 -6.66 -26.63
N THR A 323 6.36 -7.58 -25.88
CA THR A 323 6.01 -7.80 -24.48
C THR A 323 7.03 -7.12 -23.59
N ILE A 324 6.56 -6.33 -22.63
CA ILE A 324 7.38 -5.77 -21.55
C ILE A 324 6.86 -6.35 -20.23
N SER A 325 7.77 -6.82 -19.39
CA SER A 325 7.46 -7.38 -18.08
C SER A 325 8.42 -6.94 -17.00
N GLU A 326 7.90 -6.74 -15.79
CA GLU A 326 8.63 -6.50 -14.56
C GLU A 326 7.76 -6.96 -13.39
N GLY A 327 8.37 -7.46 -12.31
CA GLY A 327 7.63 -7.77 -11.08
C GLY A 327 6.49 -8.80 -11.27
N GLY A 328 6.63 -9.76 -12.21
CA GLY A 328 5.63 -10.81 -12.44
C GLY A 328 4.40 -10.32 -13.21
N VAL A 329 4.48 -9.09 -13.74
CA VAL A 329 3.40 -8.45 -14.49
C VAL A 329 3.88 -8.20 -15.92
N GLU A 330 3.08 -8.61 -16.89
CA GLU A 330 3.38 -8.42 -18.32
C GLU A 330 2.30 -7.60 -19.06
N VAL A 331 2.76 -6.81 -20.04
CA VAL A 331 1.90 -6.13 -21.01
C VAL A 331 2.42 -6.40 -22.41
N LYS A 332 1.51 -6.82 -23.28
CA LYS A 332 1.73 -6.97 -24.72
C LYS A 332 1.29 -5.71 -25.46
N TYR A 333 2.24 -5.02 -26.07
CA TYR A 333 2.05 -3.81 -26.88
C TYR A 333 1.99 -4.17 -28.37
N ASN A 334 1.34 -3.32 -29.16
CA ASN A 334 1.44 -3.37 -30.60
C ASN A 334 2.52 -2.37 -31.05
N VAL A 335 3.43 -2.83 -31.90
CA VAL A 335 4.38 -2.01 -32.63
C VAL A 335 3.84 -1.82 -34.04
N TYR A 336 3.77 -0.59 -34.53
CA TYR A 336 3.44 -0.27 -35.91
C TYR A 336 4.64 0.35 -36.59
N LEU A 337 5.02 -0.17 -37.76
CA LEU A 337 6.05 0.42 -38.62
C LEU A 337 5.34 1.12 -39.78
N GLN A 338 5.21 2.44 -39.66
CA GLN A 338 4.57 3.29 -40.67
C GLN A 338 5.51 4.43 -41.04
N ASP A 339 5.20 5.68 -40.69
CA ASP A 339 6.11 6.84 -40.83
C ASP A 339 7.15 6.91 -39.73
N LYS A 340 6.85 6.25 -38.63
CA LYS A 340 7.67 6.08 -37.44
C LYS A 340 7.44 4.68 -36.89
N VAL A 341 8.30 4.31 -35.95
CA VAL A 341 8.04 3.20 -35.02
C VAL A 341 7.10 3.73 -33.96
N GLU A 342 5.89 3.18 -33.90
CA GLU A 342 4.88 3.53 -32.89
C GLU A 342 4.58 2.31 -32.02
N LEU A 343 4.83 2.44 -30.73
CA LEU A 343 4.44 1.48 -29.71
C LEU A 343 3.14 1.94 -29.07
N ARG A 344 2.08 1.12 -29.13
CA ARG A 344 0.75 1.48 -28.63
C ARG A 344 0.09 0.34 -27.85
N PHE A 345 -0.52 0.70 -26.72
CA PHE A 345 -1.40 -0.16 -25.95
C PHE A 345 -2.75 0.54 -25.72
N ARG A 346 -3.87 -0.18 -25.85
CA ARG A 346 -5.23 0.36 -25.68
C ARG A 346 -6.11 -0.60 -24.89
N SER A 347 -6.98 -0.07 -24.04
CA SER A 347 -7.92 -0.86 -23.22
C SER A 347 -9.12 -0.01 -22.82
N LYS A 348 -10.27 -0.65 -22.55
CA LYS A 348 -11.41 0.00 -21.86
C LYS A 348 -11.14 0.18 -20.37
N ASP A 349 -10.31 -0.70 -19.81
CA ASP A 349 -9.81 -0.61 -18.43
C ASP A 349 -8.65 0.40 -18.36
N ARG A 350 -8.89 1.52 -17.65
CA ARG A 350 -7.92 2.59 -17.41
C ARG A 350 -6.70 2.10 -16.62
N GLY A 351 -6.91 1.29 -15.58
CA GLY A 351 -5.83 0.77 -14.72
C GLY A 351 -4.84 -0.06 -15.52
N ARG A 352 -5.34 -0.84 -16.50
CA ARG A 352 -4.49 -1.59 -17.43
C ARG A 352 -3.61 -0.71 -18.31
N VAL A 353 -4.08 0.49 -18.69
CA VAL A 353 -3.31 1.45 -19.50
C VAL A 353 -2.30 2.21 -18.63
N GLU A 354 -2.66 2.56 -17.41
CA GLU A 354 -1.73 3.14 -16.43
C GLU A 354 -0.57 2.20 -16.12
N LEU A 355 -0.85 0.90 -15.94
CA LEU A 355 0.17 -0.12 -15.80
C LEU A 355 1.07 -0.23 -17.03
N ALA A 356 0.49 -0.16 -18.24
CA ALA A 356 1.29 -0.13 -19.46
C ALA A 356 2.22 1.11 -19.49
N ALA A 357 1.73 2.29 -19.08
CA ALA A 357 2.56 3.47 -18.96
C ALA A 357 3.70 3.30 -17.93
N ARG A 358 3.45 2.63 -16.80
CA ARG A 358 4.49 2.35 -15.77
C ARG A 358 5.58 1.42 -16.29
N LEU A 359 5.23 0.32 -16.95
CA LEU A 359 6.22 -0.58 -17.55
C LEU A 359 7.07 0.14 -18.61
N LEU A 360 6.49 1.07 -19.37
CA LEU A 360 7.26 1.94 -20.27
C LEU A 360 8.21 2.87 -19.51
N LYS A 361 7.76 3.48 -18.41
CA LYS A 361 8.63 4.32 -17.54
C LYS A 361 9.83 3.51 -17.04
N LEU A 362 9.61 2.28 -16.58
CA LEU A 362 10.67 1.37 -16.13
C LEU A 362 11.62 0.99 -17.27
N ALA A 363 11.10 0.87 -18.49
CA ALA A 363 11.89 0.68 -19.70
C ALA A 363 12.58 1.98 -20.20
N GLY A 364 12.57 3.08 -19.44
CA GLY A 364 13.20 4.35 -19.78
C GLY A 364 12.38 5.25 -20.72
N VAL A 365 11.10 4.96 -20.93
CA VAL A 365 10.22 5.69 -21.86
C VAL A 365 9.10 6.40 -21.11
N SER A 366 9.09 7.73 -21.17
CA SER A 366 8.00 8.53 -20.62
C SER A 366 6.80 8.59 -21.58
N ALA A 367 5.74 7.84 -21.25
CA ALA A 367 4.49 7.81 -22.01
C ALA A 367 3.30 8.17 -21.10
N GLU A 368 2.41 9.00 -21.61
CA GLU A 368 1.25 9.50 -20.86
C GLU A 368 0.00 8.73 -21.27
N VAL A 369 -0.88 8.47 -20.29
CA VAL A 369 -2.19 7.86 -20.52
C VAL A 369 -3.12 8.90 -21.14
N LYS A 370 -3.74 8.53 -22.26
CA LYS A 370 -4.66 9.38 -23.02
C LYS A 370 -6.02 8.71 -23.13
N ARG A 371 -7.08 9.53 -23.18
CA ARG A 371 -8.45 9.06 -23.43
C ARG A 371 -8.75 9.16 -24.92
N GLU A 372 -9.28 8.09 -25.49
CA GLU A 372 -9.79 8.07 -26.86
C GLU A 372 -11.21 8.66 -26.86
N GLY A 373 -11.44 9.71 -27.65
CA GLY A 373 -12.73 10.40 -27.70
C GLY A 373 -13.86 9.46 -28.16
N GLY A 374 -15.04 9.57 -27.53
CA GLY A 374 -16.27 8.91 -27.97
C GLY A 374 -16.52 7.49 -27.46
N GLU A 375 -15.49 6.68 -27.15
CA GLU A 375 -15.68 5.24 -26.87
C GLU A 375 -15.30 4.78 -25.45
N GLY A 376 -14.96 5.71 -24.55
CA GLY A 376 -14.56 5.36 -23.17
C GLY A 376 -13.31 4.48 -23.10
N LYS A 377 -12.46 4.52 -24.13
CA LYS A 377 -11.20 3.78 -24.19
C LYS A 377 -10.04 4.66 -23.75
N TRP A 378 -9.03 4.02 -23.18
CA TRP A 378 -7.77 4.63 -22.79
C TRP A 378 -6.64 4.02 -23.61
N TYR A 379 -5.60 4.80 -23.87
CA TYR A 379 -4.41 4.32 -24.57
C TYR A 379 -3.15 4.99 -24.06
N VAL A 380 -2.03 4.30 -24.26
CA VAL A 380 -0.68 4.85 -24.10
C VAL A 380 0.08 4.63 -25.40
N GLU A 381 0.82 5.65 -25.82
CA GLU A 381 1.60 5.63 -27.06
C GLU A 381 3.00 6.21 -26.85
N ALA A 382 3.98 5.62 -27.53
CA ALA A 382 5.34 6.13 -27.63
C ALA A 382 5.84 5.96 -29.07
N THR A 383 6.48 7.00 -29.59
CA THR A 383 7.00 7.05 -30.97
C THR A 383 8.53 6.95 -30.97
N THR A 384 9.16 6.66 -32.11
CA THR A 384 10.62 6.46 -32.26
C THR A 384 11.47 7.40 -31.41
N ASP A 385 11.20 8.71 -31.42
CA ASP A 385 11.95 9.69 -30.60
C ASP A 385 11.87 9.45 -29.09
N LYS A 386 10.69 9.07 -28.57
CA LYS A 386 10.53 8.68 -27.16
C LYS A 386 11.09 7.28 -26.89
N LEU A 387 10.95 6.37 -27.84
CA LEU A 387 11.47 5.00 -27.72
C LEU A 387 13.00 4.97 -27.68
N ALA A 388 13.66 5.91 -28.37
CA ALA A 388 15.10 6.07 -28.38
C ALA A 388 15.68 6.58 -27.04
N THR A 389 14.85 7.09 -26.11
CA THR A 389 15.29 7.36 -24.72
C THR A 389 15.26 6.11 -23.85
N GLY A 390 14.68 5.01 -24.35
CA GLY A 390 14.51 3.78 -23.62
C GLY A 390 15.84 3.08 -23.29
N ARG A 391 15.76 2.16 -22.34
CA ARG A 391 16.86 1.26 -21.98
C ARG A 391 17.27 0.41 -23.19
N LYS A 392 18.51 -0.10 -23.16
CA LYS A 392 19.13 -0.80 -24.30
C LYS A 392 18.32 -2.02 -24.73
N GLU A 393 17.68 -2.71 -23.79
CA GLU A 393 16.85 -3.89 -23.99
C GLU A 393 15.61 -3.54 -24.84
N LEU A 394 14.91 -2.47 -24.49
CA LEU A 394 13.75 -1.99 -25.25
C LEU A 394 14.15 -1.57 -26.66
N ARG A 395 15.22 -0.78 -26.77
CA ARG A 395 15.72 -0.28 -28.06
C ARG A 395 16.19 -1.43 -28.96
N GLY A 396 16.89 -2.40 -28.39
CA GLY A 396 17.36 -3.60 -29.09
C GLY A 396 16.21 -4.45 -29.63
N ALA A 397 15.18 -4.72 -28.82
CA ALA A 397 14.01 -5.47 -29.25
C ALA A 397 13.23 -4.76 -30.37
N LEU A 398 13.11 -3.43 -30.31
CA LEU A 398 12.49 -2.64 -31.37
C LEU A 398 13.33 -2.65 -32.65
N ALA A 399 14.67 -2.54 -32.53
CA ALA A 399 15.58 -2.62 -33.67
C ALA A 399 15.50 -4.00 -34.35
N GLU A 400 15.41 -5.09 -33.58
CA GLU A 400 15.21 -6.44 -34.11
C GLU A 400 13.90 -6.57 -34.91
N ILE A 401 12.80 -6.00 -34.43
CA ILE A 401 11.52 -5.95 -35.15
C ILE A 401 11.68 -5.21 -36.49
N VAL A 402 12.40 -4.08 -36.49
CA VAL A 402 12.64 -3.29 -37.71
C VAL A 402 13.50 -4.09 -38.70
N ARG A 403 14.60 -4.72 -38.26
CA ARG A 403 15.46 -5.54 -39.13
C ARG A 403 14.69 -6.70 -39.75
N LYS A 404 13.90 -7.44 -38.95
CA LYS A 404 13.01 -8.50 -39.47
C LYS A 404 12.02 -7.97 -40.50
N ALA A 405 11.50 -6.75 -40.33
CA ALA A 405 10.60 -6.15 -41.30
C ALA A 405 11.29 -5.85 -42.65
N VAL A 406 12.56 -5.41 -42.60
CA VAL A 406 13.40 -5.15 -43.77
C VAL A 406 13.79 -6.45 -44.48
N GLU A 407 14.22 -7.46 -43.73
CA GLU A 407 14.56 -8.80 -44.26
C GLU A 407 13.40 -9.42 -45.04
N ASN A 408 12.17 -9.20 -44.58
CA ASN A 408 10.96 -9.68 -45.26
C ASN A 408 10.53 -8.80 -46.46
N GLY A 409 11.26 -7.72 -46.77
CA GLY A 409 10.90 -6.77 -47.82
C GLY A 409 9.62 -5.99 -47.53
N TRP A 410 9.25 -5.84 -46.25
CA TRP A 410 7.99 -5.21 -45.86
C TRP A 410 8.11 -3.71 -45.57
N VAL A 411 9.33 -3.22 -45.35
CA VAL A 411 9.67 -1.82 -45.06
C VAL A 411 10.81 -1.39 -45.98
N ASP A 412 10.77 -0.14 -46.45
CA ASP A 412 11.85 0.48 -47.22
C ASP A 412 13.14 0.59 -46.40
N ALA A 413 14.27 0.19 -47.00
CA ALA A 413 15.55 0.12 -46.31
C ALA A 413 16.05 1.50 -45.85
N GLY A 414 15.90 2.55 -46.67
CA GLY A 414 16.31 3.90 -46.31
C GLY A 414 15.48 4.48 -45.16
N LYS A 415 14.17 4.20 -45.15
CA LYS A 415 13.30 4.58 -44.01
C LYS A 415 13.66 3.82 -42.73
N ALA A 416 14.01 2.54 -42.84
CA ALA A 416 14.39 1.72 -41.71
C ALA A 416 15.73 2.15 -41.10
N GLU A 417 16.71 2.52 -41.93
CA GLU A 417 18.03 3.02 -41.50
C GLU A 417 17.90 4.21 -40.55
N LEU A 418 17.07 5.19 -40.89
CA LEU A 418 16.79 6.36 -40.03
C LEU A 418 16.18 5.99 -38.66
N TRP A 419 15.43 4.89 -38.58
CA TRP A 419 14.89 4.41 -37.30
C TRP A 419 15.92 3.62 -36.51
N LEU A 420 16.70 2.78 -37.18
CA LEU A 420 17.76 1.97 -36.58
C LEU A 420 18.84 2.87 -35.98
N ASP A 421 19.28 3.92 -36.67
CA ASP A 421 20.25 4.89 -36.14
C ASP A 421 19.80 5.49 -34.80
N LYS A 422 18.53 5.88 -34.69
CA LYS A 422 17.96 6.43 -33.46
C LYS A 422 17.84 5.39 -32.36
N LEU A 423 17.42 4.17 -32.69
CA LEU A 423 17.23 3.10 -31.71
C LEU A 423 18.57 2.54 -31.23
N GLU A 424 19.56 2.37 -32.10
CA GLU A 424 20.87 1.81 -31.76
C GLU A 424 21.75 2.84 -31.05
N GLY A 425 21.87 4.05 -31.61
CA GLY A 425 22.62 5.15 -31.01
C GLY A 425 22.01 5.62 -29.69
N GLY A 426 20.68 5.57 -29.58
CA GLY A 426 19.93 6.11 -28.45
C GLY A 426 19.92 7.64 -28.44
N LEU A 427 19.05 8.21 -27.61
CA LEU A 427 19.06 9.62 -27.27
C LEU A 427 19.52 9.77 -25.82
N THR A 428 20.76 10.23 -25.62
CA THR A 428 21.28 10.61 -24.29
C THR A 428 20.66 11.93 -23.83
N LEU A 429 19.34 11.95 -23.64
CA LEU A 429 18.73 12.88 -22.70
C LEU A 429 19.09 12.36 -21.29
N ARG A 430 19.55 13.24 -20.38
CA ARG A 430 19.79 12.85 -18.98
C ARG A 430 18.58 12.08 -18.46
N GLU A 431 18.83 10.91 -17.85
CA GLU A 431 17.77 10.02 -17.35
C GLU A 431 16.75 10.82 -16.51
N GLY A 432 15.47 10.70 -16.87
CA GLY A 432 14.38 11.44 -16.23
C GLY A 432 14.04 12.81 -16.82
N TRP A 433 14.80 13.39 -17.75
CA TRP A 433 14.48 14.70 -18.36
C TRP A 433 13.54 14.57 -19.58
N PRO A 434 12.52 15.43 -19.73
CA PRO A 434 11.68 15.45 -20.91
C PRO A 434 12.41 16.04 -22.12
N LYS A 435 11.92 15.74 -23.32
CA LYS A 435 12.37 16.41 -24.54
C LYS A 435 11.89 17.86 -24.54
N TYR A 436 12.84 18.79 -24.66
CA TYR A 436 12.55 20.18 -24.93
C TYR A 436 12.49 20.40 -26.44
N LEU A 437 11.56 21.24 -26.89
CA LEU A 437 11.65 21.85 -28.19
C LEU A 437 12.85 22.79 -28.16
N VAL A 438 13.85 22.55 -28.99
CA VAL A 438 14.97 23.46 -29.20
C VAL A 438 14.92 23.92 -30.65
N ARG A 439 14.72 25.22 -30.88
CA ARG A 439 14.73 25.80 -32.22
C ARG A 439 15.28 27.22 -32.19
N LEU A 440 15.72 27.70 -33.35
CA LEU A 440 15.97 29.12 -33.53
C LEU A 440 14.64 29.83 -33.78
N ALA A 441 14.31 30.79 -32.91
CA ALA A 441 13.19 31.69 -33.14
C ALA A 441 13.48 32.56 -34.38
N ARG A 442 12.43 33.13 -34.99
CA ARG A 442 12.59 34.05 -36.14
C ARG A 442 13.46 35.27 -35.83
N SER A 443 13.63 35.60 -34.55
CA SER A 443 14.52 36.66 -34.05
C SER A 443 15.98 36.24 -33.91
N GLY A 444 16.34 35.00 -34.23
CA GLY A 444 17.69 34.45 -34.06
C GLY A 444 18.01 33.95 -32.65
N ALA A 445 17.11 34.13 -31.68
CA ALA A 445 17.28 33.62 -30.31
C ALA A 445 17.02 32.10 -30.25
N LEU A 446 17.81 31.39 -29.43
CA LEU A 446 17.56 29.97 -29.14
C LEU A 446 16.32 29.83 -28.24
N GLU A 447 15.23 29.28 -28.78
CA GLU A 447 14.02 28.95 -28.02
C GLU A 447 14.13 27.51 -27.50
N VAL A 448 14.11 27.36 -26.18
CA VAL A 448 14.03 26.07 -25.48
C VAL A 448 12.70 26.00 -24.73
N ARG A 449 11.80 25.08 -25.12
CA ARG A 449 10.44 25.03 -24.59
C ARG A 449 9.98 23.60 -24.25
N TYR A 450 9.47 23.42 -23.04
CA TYR A 450 8.69 22.25 -22.64
C TYR A 450 7.19 22.57 -22.71
N ALA A 451 6.37 21.64 -23.18
CA ALA A 451 4.92 21.81 -23.29
C ALA A 451 4.21 20.53 -22.84
N SER A 452 3.24 20.66 -21.95
CA SER A 452 2.34 19.58 -21.50
C SER A 452 0.95 20.15 -21.27
N THR A 453 -0.08 19.33 -21.45
CA THR A 453 -1.46 19.66 -21.08
C THR A 453 -1.78 19.28 -19.63
N ASN A 454 -0.87 18.61 -18.92
CA ASN A 454 -1.01 18.26 -17.51
C ASN A 454 -0.33 19.33 -16.63
N PRO A 455 -1.06 20.07 -15.78
CA PRO A 455 -0.48 21.08 -14.91
C PRO A 455 0.58 20.51 -13.94
N GLU A 456 0.40 19.28 -13.43
CA GLU A 456 1.38 18.65 -12.53
C GLU A 456 2.72 18.37 -13.23
N SER A 457 2.69 18.02 -14.53
CA SER A 457 3.90 17.83 -15.33
C SER A 457 4.66 19.16 -15.50
N ILE A 458 3.94 20.28 -15.65
CA ILE A 458 4.54 21.62 -15.73
C ILE A 458 5.15 22.02 -14.39
N GLU A 459 4.45 21.82 -13.27
CA GLU A 459 4.98 22.10 -11.94
C GLU A 459 6.22 21.28 -11.60
N ARG A 460 6.22 19.99 -11.98
CA ARG A 460 7.38 19.11 -11.80
C ARG A 460 8.58 19.62 -12.57
N GLU A 461 8.39 20.04 -13.82
CA GLU A 461 9.50 20.54 -14.64
C GLU A 461 10.02 21.90 -14.15
N ALA A 462 9.12 22.79 -13.71
CA ALA A 462 9.51 24.04 -13.05
C ALA A 462 10.31 23.81 -11.76
N ARG A 463 9.95 22.78 -10.97
CA ARG A 463 10.75 22.35 -9.80
C ARG A 463 12.13 21.84 -10.20
N ARG A 464 12.23 21.06 -11.29
CA ARG A 464 13.52 20.54 -11.79
C ARG A 464 14.44 21.64 -12.31
N LEU A 465 13.92 22.60 -13.07
CA LEU A 465 14.71 23.75 -13.53
C LEU A 465 15.25 24.56 -12.35
N ARG A 466 14.46 24.73 -11.28
CA ARG A 466 14.92 25.32 -10.02
C ARG A 466 16.01 24.49 -9.33
N ALA A 467 15.86 23.17 -9.29
CA ALA A 467 16.84 22.28 -8.66
C ALA A 467 18.22 22.28 -9.34
N VAL A 468 18.31 22.66 -10.63
CA VAL A 468 19.58 22.84 -11.34
C VAL A 468 20.09 24.29 -11.32
N GLY A 469 19.49 25.16 -10.50
CA GLY A 469 19.95 26.54 -10.27
C GLY A 469 19.32 27.60 -11.17
N LEU A 470 18.28 27.28 -11.96
CA LEU A 470 17.57 28.27 -12.78
C LEU A 470 16.49 28.98 -11.96
N VAL A 471 16.29 30.28 -12.22
CA VAL A 471 15.38 31.13 -11.46
C VAL A 471 14.21 31.50 -12.36
N GLU A 472 12.99 31.21 -11.91
CA GLU A 472 11.77 31.56 -12.62
C GLU A 472 11.62 33.09 -12.73
N GLY A 473 11.24 33.59 -13.91
CA GLY A 473 11.19 35.02 -14.23
C GLY A 473 12.52 35.63 -14.70
N ARG A 474 13.67 34.96 -14.43
CA ARG A 474 15.00 35.40 -14.90
C ARG A 474 15.57 34.49 -15.98
N HIS A 475 15.57 33.18 -15.74
CA HIS A 475 16.15 32.18 -16.63
C HIS A 475 15.11 31.41 -17.44
N PHE A 476 13.88 31.27 -16.93
CA PHE A 476 12.77 30.63 -17.62
C PHE A 476 11.43 31.20 -17.15
N THR A 477 10.35 30.92 -17.90
CA THR A 477 8.98 31.31 -17.54
C THR A 477 8.06 30.11 -17.59
N VAL A 478 7.04 30.09 -16.72
CA VAL A 478 6.05 29.02 -16.64
C VAL A 478 4.68 29.57 -17.00
N ARG A 479 3.91 28.82 -17.78
CA ARG A 479 2.50 29.11 -18.07
C ARG A 479 1.68 27.84 -17.91
N MET A 480 0.59 27.92 -17.16
CA MET A 480 -0.33 26.80 -16.98
C MET A 480 -1.30 26.68 -18.17
N PRO A 481 -1.72 25.47 -18.54
CA PRO A 481 -2.78 25.28 -19.52
C PRO A 481 -4.11 25.82 -18.96
N GLU A 482 -4.89 26.49 -19.81
CA GLU A 482 -6.19 27.04 -19.42
C GLU A 482 -7.16 25.89 -19.07
N GLY A 483 -7.68 25.91 -17.83
CA GLY A 483 -8.58 24.88 -17.29
C GLY A 483 -8.29 24.42 -15.86
N ALA A 484 -7.19 24.84 -15.25
CA ALA A 484 -6.92 24.61 -13.82
C ALA A 484 -7.42 25.80 -13.00
N ALA A 485 -8.55 25.64 -12.30
CA ALA A 485 -9.01 26.60 -11.31
C ALA A 485 -7.98 26.66 -10.16
N THR A 486 -7.18 27.72 -10.14
CA THR A 486 -6.35 28.09 -9.00
C THR A 486 -7.24 28.64 -7.90
N ALA A 487 -7.53 27.81 -6.89
CA ALA A 487 -7.85 28.31 -5.55
C ALA A 487 -6.61 29.04 -5.03
N THR A 488 -6.52 30.33 -5.36
CA THR A 488 -5.50 31.22 -4.82
C THR A 488 -6.09 31.80 -3.55
N SER A 489 -5.55 31.40 -2.41
CA SER A 489 -5.76 32.06 -1.13
C SER A 489 -5.47 33.56 -1.29
N ARG A 490 -6.46 34.39 -0.99
CA ARG A 490 -6.21 35.79 -0.65
C ARG A 490 -5.85 35.84 0.83
N SER A 491 -4.73 36.53 1.07
CA SER A 491 -4.23 37.16 2.31
C SER A 491 -5.03 36.95 3.59
#